data_AF-A0A2I0HKI5-F1
#
_entry.id   AF-A0A2I0HKI5-F1
#
_cell.length_a   1.000
_cell.length_b   1.000
_cell.length_c   1.000
_cell.angle_alpha   90.00
_cell.angle_beta   90.00
_cell.angle_gamma   90.00
#
_symmetry.space_group_name_H-M   'P 1'
#
loop_
_entity.id
_entity.type
_entity.pdbx_description
1 polymer ?
#
loop_
_entity_poly.entity_id
_entity_poly.type
_entity_poly.pdbx_seq_one_letter_code
_entity_poly.pdbx_strand_id
1 'polypeptide(L)'
;MASCCFPDILCWFQNLPSISQWKSKSLSLFICSSSSSSQSPSLNLSVTRADPVLQSSSPTIVFSINVEFSLIPVALWTSKHYKTDSRSSKLLGEETFPSLSVNFVEDVLHYNGNPCRTGNSYGLRVPKPELDSNFKEIFNLAFLTLVLLVCIYEAPMDLRSSCLNSLKNHLANCRSRNATKVLMKLLGSNLEEQWMRSINLAITNWILEIQASNHTIRTPSSLFSYSLSTFGLWKVHLYCPVIAMDTVNSTHSPPDERLLFSLNYHQLEGVIQFNYRVLKQQNWLDVVVNTDNI
;
A
#
# COMPACT_ATOMS: atom_id res chain seq x y z
N MET A 1 -3.34 -10.81 24.85
CA MET A 1 -3.00 -9.64 24.01
C MET A 1 -2.55 -10.18 22.67
N ALA A 2 -3.44 -10.17 21.68
CA ALA A 2 -3.20 -10.82 20.39
C ALA A 2 -2.08 -10.10 19.64
N SER A 3 -1.18 -10.88 19.05
CA SER A 3 -0.03 -10.42 18.24
C SER A 3 -0.49 -9.44 17.15
N CYS A 4 -0.23 -8.15 17.36
CA CYS A 4 -0.56 -7.03 16.46
C CYS A 4 0.33 -6.92 15.20
N CYS A 5 1.10 -7.95 14.87
CA CYS A 5 2.07 -7.88 13.79
C CYS A 5 1.45 -8.43 12.49
N PHE A 6 1.31 -7.57 11.48
CA PHE A 6 1.16 -8.04 10.10
C PHE A 6 2.34 -8.97 9.78
N PRO A 7 2.15 -10.03 8.97
CA PRO A 7 3.24 -10.92 8.63
C PRO A 7 4.44 -10.13 8.10
N ASP A 8 5.62 -10.48 8.56
CA ASP A 8 6.85 -9.86 8.08
C ASP A 8 7.17 -10.41 6.70
N ILE A 9 6.66 -9.73 5.68
CA ILE A 9 6.66 -10.22 4.31
C ILE A 9 8.08 -10.35 3.80
N LEU A 10 8.93 -9.33 3.98
CA LEU A 10 10.34 -9.42 3.56
C LEU A 10 11.04 -10.64 4.21
N CYS A 11 10.84 -10.86 5.51
CA CYS A 11 11.41 -12.00 6.21
C CYS A 11 10.88 -13.32 5.66
N TRP A 12 9.59 -13.40 5.30
CA TRP A 12 9.03 -14.57 4.63
C TRP A 12 9.71 -14.83 3.28
N PHE A 13 9.87 -13.81 2.43
CA PHE A 13 10.57 -13.94 1.15
C PHE A 13 12.04 -14.37 1.32
N GLN A 14 12.74 -13.84 2.33
CA GLN A 14 14.13 -14.18 2.62
C GLN A 14 14.33 -15.61 3.11
N ASN A 15 13.33 -16.17 3.77
CA ASN A 15 13.36 -17.52 4.34
C ASN A 15 12.70 -18.58 3.45
N LEU A 16 12.39 -18.24 2.18
CA LEU A 16 11.86 -19.23 1.26
C LEU A 16 12.91 -20.32 0.97
N PRO A 17 12.55 -21.61 1.12
CA PRO A 17 13.46 -22.71 0.84
C PRO A 17 13.77 -22.78 -0.66
N SER A 18 14.89 -23.41 -1.02
CA SER A 18 15.23 -23.65 -2.43
C SER A 18 14.17 -24.53 -3.10
N ILE A 19 13.97 -24.37 -4.43
CA ILE A 19 12.89 -25.07 -5.17
C ILE A 19 12.97 -26.60 -4.98
N SER A 20 14.18 -27.16 -4.87
CA SER A 20 14.38 -28.60 -4.67
C SER A 20 13.79 -29.14 -3.36
N GLN A 21 13.58 -28.28 -2.36
CA GLN A 21 13.03 -28.64 -1.06
C GLN A 21 11.50 -28.55 -1.02
N TRP A 22 10.85 -28.06 -2.07
CA TRP A 22 9.41 -27.85 -2.09
C TRP A 22 8.68 -29.18 -2.27
N LYS A 23 7.80 -29.51 -1.31
CA LYS A 23 6.93 -30.70 -1.40
C LYS A 23 5.77 -30.51 -2.39
N SER A 24 5.32 -29.26 -2.54
CA SER A 24 4.21 -28.84 -3.40
C SER A 24 4.69 -27.92 -4.52
N LYS A 25 3.85 -27.68 -5.53
CA LYS A 25 4.16 -26.72 -6.61
C LYS A 25 4.15 -25.26 -6.14
N SER A 26 3.60 -25.00 -4.95
CA SER A 26 3.48 -23.68 -4.36
C SER A 26 3.71 -23.69 -2.85
N LEU A 27 4.13 -22.54 -2.31
CA LEU A 27 4.14 -22.24 -0.88
C LEU A 27 3.24 -21.02 -0.63
N SER A 28 2.54 -20.98 0.49
CA SER A 28 1.64 -19.88 0.82
C SER A 28 1.88 -19.30 2.21
N LEU A 29 1.53 -18.03 2.36
CA LEU A 29 1.50 -17.25 3.59
C LEU A 29 0.10 -16.66 3.73
N PHE A 30 -0.52 -16.91 4.87
CA PHE A 30 -1.83 -16.36 5.20
C PHE A 30 -1.77 -14.85 5.45
N ILE A 31 -2.71 -14.09 4.87
CA ILE A 31 -2.84 -12.64 5.05
C ILE A 31 -4.05 -12.31 5.94
N CYS A 32 -5.25 -12.70 5.50
CA CYS A 32 -6.51 -12.43 6.20
C CYS A 32 -7.58 -13.46 5.81
N SER A 33 -8.60 -13.63 6.64
CA SER A 33 -9.78 -14.47 6.34
C SER A 33 -11.05 -13.69 6.59
N SER A 34 -12.16 -14.16 6.02
CA SER A 34 -13.46 -13.74 6.51
C SER A 34 -13.70 -14.30 7.92
N SER A 35 -14.43 -13.56 8.73
CA SER A 35 -14.71 -13.96 10.11
C SER A 35 -15.74 -15.08 10.11
N SER A 36 -15.57 -16.06 11.00
CA SER A 36 -16.61 -17.01 11.49
C SER A 36 -16.94 -18.32 10.73
N SER A 37 -16.00 -18.97 10.03
CA SER A 37 -16.02 -20.46 9.89
C SER A 37 -14.71 -21.01 9.29
N SER A 38 -14.44 -22.31 9.50
CA SER A 38 -13.33 -23.05 8.89
C SER A 38 -13.46 -23.25 7.36
N GLN A 39 -14.56 -22.80 6.75
CA GLN A 39 -14.83 -22.87 5.31
C GLN A 39 -14.86 -21.48 4.66
N SER A 40 -14.54 -20.42 5.40
CA SER A 40 -14.57 -19.05 4.89
C SER A 40 -13.40 -18.79 3.91
N PRO A 41 -13.61 -17.94 2.88
CA PRO A 41 -12.55 -17.58 1.97
C PRO A 41 -11.42 -16.90 2.72
N SER A 42 -10.18 -17.17 2.31
CA SER A 42 -8.98 -16.53 2.85
C SER A 42 -8.13 -15.91 1.76
N LEU A 43 -7.45 -14.82 2.09
CA LEU A 43 -6.48 -14.15 1.24
C LEU A 43 -5.08 -14.65 1.61
N ASN A 44 -4.40 -15.25 0.65
CA ASN A 44 -3.10 -15.85 0.83
C ASN A 44 -2.10 -15.31 -0.20
N LEU A 45 -0.91 -14.91 0.25
CA LEU A 45 0.23 -14.70 -0.63
C LEU A 45 0.81 -16.06 -0.97
N SER A 46 0.95 -16.42 -2.24
CA SER A 46 1.62 -17.65 -2.64
C SER A 46 2.75 -17.40 -3.62
N VAL A 47 3.72 -18.30 -3.59
CA VAL A 47 4.78 -18.39 -4.59
C VAL A 47 4.61 -19.71 -5.33
N THR A 48 4.57 -19.64 -6.65
CA THR A 48 4.45 -20.80 -7.54
C THR A 48 5.72 -20.94 -8.37
N ARG A 49 6.12 -22.19 -8.59
CA ARG A 49 7.16 -22.49 -9.58
C ARG A 49 6.52 -22.46 -10.96
N ALA A 50 7.06 -21.64 -11.86
CA ALA A 50 6.70 -21.67 -13.27
C ALA A 50 7.63 -22.67 -13.98
N ASP A 51 7.04 -23.59 -14.75
CA ASP A 51 7.81 -24.52 -15.55
C ASP A 51 8.69 -23.76 -16.56
N PRO A 52 9.91 -24.23 -16.84
CA PRO A 52 10.82 -23.51 -17.71
C PRO A 52 10.17 -23.34 -19.09
N VAL A 53 9.90 -22.08 -19.45
CA VAL A 53 9.63 -21.73 -20.84
C VAL A 53 10.83 -22.23 -21.64
N LEU A 54 10.57 -22.88 -22.78
CA LEU A 54 11.50 -23.65 -23.65
C LEU A 54 12.86 -22.98 -24.00
N GLN A 55 13.15 -21.78 -23.51
CA GLN A 55 14.34 -20.98 -23.78
C GLN A 55 15.12 -20.51 -22.52
N SER A 56 14.65 -20.77 -21.30
CA SER A 56 15.38 -20.36 -20.07
C SER A 56 15.92 -21.55 -19.28
N SER A 57 17.24 -21.62 -19.14
CA SER A 57 17.97 -22.67 -18.39
C SER A 57 17.81 -22.62 -16.86
N SER A 58 17.10 -21.62 -16.33
CA SER A 58 16.87 -21.44 -14.89
C SER A 58 15.37 -21.46 -14.58
N PRO A 59 14.94 -22.16 -13.50
CA PRO A 59 13.54 -22.12 -13.10
C PRO A 59 13.15 -20.72 -12.65
N THR A 60 11.90 -20.35 -12.90
CA THR A 60 11.35 -19.05 -12.51
C THR A 60 10.23 -19.23 -11.51
N ILE A 61 10.02 -18.21 -10.68
CA ILE A 61 8.95 -18.16 -9.70
C ILE A 61 8.06 -16.94 -9.94
N VAL A 62 6.80 -17.07 -9.56
CA VAL A 62 5.79 -16.01 -9.61
C VAL A 62 5.16 -15.90 -8.24
N PHE A 63 4.99 -14.66 -7.77
CA PHE A 63 4.25 -14.37 -6.55
C PHE A 63 2.83 -13.98 -6.91
N SER A 64 1.87 -14.37 -6.08
CA SER A 64 0.47 -14.07 -6.34
C SER A 64 -0.30 -13.85 -5.04
N ILE A 65 -1.23 -12.90 -5.06
CA ILE A 65 -2.22 -12.74 -3.99
C ILE A 65 -3.44 -13.51 -4.45
N ASN A 66 -3.83 -14.54 -3.70
CA ASN A 66 -4.89 -15.45 -4.08
C ASN A 66 -6.01 -15.43 -3.05
N VAL A 67 -7.23 -15.62 -3.52
CA VAL A 67 -8.35 -16.02 -2.67
C VAL A 67 -8.46 -17.53 -2.72
N GLU A 68 -8.31 -18.15 -1.56
CA GLU A 68 -8.52 -19.58 -1.39
C GLU A 68 -9.97 -19.82 -1.01
N PHE A 69 -10.74 -20.30 -1.99
CA PHE A 69 -12.04 -20.93 -1.78
C PHE A 69 -11.86 -22.44 -1.64
N SER A 70 -12.84 -23.13 -1.06
CA SER A 70 -12.77 -24.57 -0.70
C SER A 70 -12.43 -25.55 -1.84
N LEU A 71 -12.38 -25.10 -3.10
CA LEU A 71 -12.17 -25.95 -4.28
C LEU A 71 -11.04 -25.46 -5.21
N ILE A 72 -10.87 -24.15 -5.44
CA ILE A 72 -9.86 -23.61 -6.39
C ILE A 72 -9.36 -22.24 -5.89
N PRO A 73 -8.03 -22.02 -5.80
CA PRO A 73 -7.48 -20.70 -5.54
C PRO A 73 -7.59 -19.80 -6.77
N VAL A 74 -8.10 -18.58 -6.59
CA VAL A 74 -8.21 -17.56 -7.64
C VAL A 74 -7.17 -16.48 -7.40
N ALA A 75 -6.27 -16.26 -8.38
CA ALA A 75 -5.28 -15.19 -8.31
C ALA A 75 -5.93 -13.83 -8.58
N LEU A 76 -5.84 -12.92 -7.61
CA LEU A 76 -6.28 -11.52 -7.74
C LEU A 76 -5.16 -10.62 -8.25
N TRP A 77 -3.90 -10.98 -7.98
CA TRP A 77 -2.72 -10.28 -8.44
C TRP A 77 -1.58 -11.26 -8.67
N THR A 78 -0.73 -10.99 -9.66
CA THR A 78 0.46 -11.78 -9.97
C THR A 78 1.64 -10.87 -10.27
N SER A 79 2.81 -11.22 -9.73
CA SER A 79 4.07 -10.50 -9.98
C SER A 79 4.65 -10.81 -11.35
N LYS A 80 5.69 -10.04 -11.71
CA LYS A 80 6.63 -10.42 -12.77
C LYS A 80 7.33 -11.75 -12.44
N HIS A 81 7.86 -12.44 -13.45
CA HIS A 81 8.65 -13.66 -13.25
C HIS A 81 10.04 -13.32 -12.68
N TYR A 82 10.44 -14.03 -11.63
CA TYR A 82 11.76 -13.91 -11.03
C TYR A 82 12.58 -15.17 -11.26
N LYS A 83 13.82 -14.99 -11.73
CA LYS A 83 14.77 -16.09 -11.89
C LYS A 83 15.28 -16.50 -10.52
N THR A 84 15.32 -17.80 -10.26
CA THR A 84 15.91 -18.31 -9.02
C THR A 84 17.41 -18.43 -9.16
N ASP A 85 18.13 -18.15 -8.07
CA ASP A 85 19.58 -18.35 -8.03
C ASP A 85 19.89 -19.83 -7.74
N SER A 86 20.31 -20.58 -8.77
CA SER A 86 20.68 -21.98 -8.62
C SER A 86 22.03 -22.19 -7.93
N ARG A 87 22.83 -21.13 -7.73
CA ARG A 87 24.17 -21.19 -7.15
C ARG A 87 24.20 -20.83 -5.67
N SER A 88 23.13 -20.21 -5.16
CA SER A 88 23.03 -19.79 -3.76
C SER A 88 22.13 -20.74 -2.96
N SER A 89 22.36 -20.82 -1.64
CA SER A 89 21.46 -21.54 -0.73
C SER A 89 20.09 -20.86 -0.57
N LYS A 90 19.99 -19.57 -0.92
CA LYS A 90 18.76 -18.78 -0.90
C LYS A 90 18.03 -18.90 -2.24
N LEU A 91 16.71 -18.91 -2.19
CA LEU A 91 15.87 -18.96 -3.40
C LEU A 91 16.04 -17.71 -4.28
N LEU A 92 16.15 -16.55 -3.64
CA LEU A 92 16.19 -15.23 -4.25
C LEU A 92 17.55 -14.56 -4.02
N GLY A 93 18.11 -13.98 -5.08
CA GLY A 93 19.29 -13.12 -4.96
C GLY A 93 18.94 -11.76 -4.34
N GLU A 94 19.91 -11.10 -3.72
CA GLU A 94 19.70 -9.83 -2.98
C GLU A 94 19.13 -8.70 -3.86
N GLU A 95 19.50 -8.64 -5.13
CA GLU A 95 18.97 -7.68 -6.12
C GLU A 95 17.48 -7.89 -6.46
N THR A 96 16.93 -9.06 -6.10
CA THR A 96 15.51 -9.37 -6.36
C THR A 96 14.60 -8.57 -5.44
N PHE A 97 15.01 -8.32 -4.19
CA PHE A 97 14.15 -7.63 -3.23
C PHE A 97 13.90 -6.16 -3.60
N PRO A 98 14.91 -5.34 -3.95
CA PRO A 98 14.65 -3.97 -4.42
C PRO A 98 13.82 -3.93 -5.70
N SER A 99 14.03 -4.90 -6.61
CA SER A 99 13.23 -5.03 -7.85
C SER A 99 11.77 -5.34 -7.55
N LEU A 100 11.52 -6.24 -6.59
CA LEU A 100 10.18 -6.59 -6.13
C LEU A 100 9.50 -5.43 -5.40
N SER A 101 10.23 -4.68 -4.55
CA SER A 101 9.71 -3.43 -3.96
C SER A 101 9.26 -2.44 -5.02
N VAL A 102 10.08 -2.24 -6.06
CA VAL A 102 9.73 -1.36 -7.17
C VAL A 102 8.49 -1.87 -7.90
N ASN A 103 8.37 -3.18 -8.13
CA ASN A 103 7.17 -3.75 -8.76
C ASN A 103 5.91 -3.52 -7.93
N PHE A 104 5.96 -3.68 -6.59
CA PHE A 104 4.82 -3.33 -5.75
C PHE A 104 4.43 -1.86 -5.87
N VAL A 105 5.42 -0.96 -5.94
CA VAL A 105 5.16 0.46 -6.12
C VAL A 105 4.54 0.75 -7.48
N GLU A 106 5.11 0.19 -8.53
CA GLU A 106 4.53 0.29 -9.88
C GLU A 106 3.07 -0.18 -9.87
N ASP A 107 2.80 -1.36 -9.32
CA ASP A 107 1.45 -1.94 -9.31
C ASP A 107 0.45 -1.10 -8.49
N VAL A 108 0.87 -0.51 -7.37
CA VAL A 108 0.06 0.46 -6.63
C VAL A 108 -0.31 1.66 -7.51
N LEU A 109 0.66 2.20 -8.26
CA LEU A 109 0.44 3.36 -9.13
C LEU A 109 -0.47 3.03 -10.32
N HIS A 110 -0.50 1.77 -10.79
CA HIS A 110 -1.39 1.34 -11.89
C HIS A 110 -2.87 1.41 -11.50
N TYR A 111 -3.22 1.30 -10.21
CA TYR A 111 -4.59 1.43 -9.74
C TYR A 111 -5.17 2.85 -9.85
N ASN A 112 -4.37 3.86 -10.18
CA ASN A 112 -4.87 5.22 -10.47
C ASN A 112 -5.68 5.30 -11.79
N GLY A 113 -5.83 4.20 -12.53
CA GLY A 113 -6.69 4.15 -13.72
C GLY A 113 -6.19 4.98 -14.91
N ASN A 114 -5.01 5.59 -14.83
CA ASN A 114 -4.43 6.33 -15.93
C ASN A 114 -3.76 5.35 -16.89
N PRO A 115 -4.33 5.05 -18.07
CA PRO A 115 -3.81 4.03 -19.00
C PRO A 115 -2.54 4.49 -19.73
N CYS A 116 -1.96 5.62 -19.32
CA CYS A 116 -0.74 6.13 -19.92
C CYS A 116 0.46 5.25 -19.57
N ARG A 117 0.70 4.30 -20.49
CA ARG A 117 1.99 3.90 -21.08
C ARG A 117 2.52 2.52 -20.66
N THR A 118 1.76 1.49 -20.97
CA THR A 118 2.26 0.12 -21.22
C THR A 118 3.13 -0.03 -22.48
N GLY A 119 3.74 1.05 -22.99
CA GLY A 119 4.50 0.98 -24.25
C GLY A 119 5.65 1.97 -24.46
N ASN A 120 5.73 3.09 -23.72
CA ASN A 120 6.88 4.01 -23.73
C ASN A 120 6.69 5.14 -22.71
N SER A 121 6.93 4.86 -21.43
CA SER A 121 6.92 5.85 -20.34
C SER A 121 8.21 6.64 -20.32
N TYR A 122 8.30 7.72 -21.10
CA TYR A 122 9.13 8.84 -20.64
C TYR A 122 8.57 9.32 -19.30
N GLY A 123 9.28 9.10 -18.19
CA GLY A 123 9.36 10.15 -17.15
C GLY A 123 9.61 9.77 -15.70
N LEU A 124 8.97 8.73 -15.14
CA LEU A 124 9.01 8.51 -13.69
C LEU A 124 9.56 7.13 -13.35
N ARG A 125 10.89 7.06 -13.31
CA ARG A 125 11.61 5.89 -12.82
C ARG A 125 11.39 5.81 -11.32
N VAL A 126 10.67 4.80 -10.86
CA VAL A 126 10.57 4.51 -9.42
C VAL A 126 12.00 4.27 -8.91
N PRO A 127 12.48 5.08 -7.95
CA PRO A 127 13.82 4.89 -7.41
C PRO A 127 13.88 3.57 -6.66
N LYS A 128 14.97 2.83 -6.87
CA LYS A 128 15.21 1.58 -6.17
C LYS A 128 15.52 1.90 -4.71
N PRO A 129 14.79 1.33 -3.73
CA PRO A 129 15.16 1.48 -2.33
C PRO A 129 16.49 0.78 -2.06
N GLU A 130 17.39 1.46 -1.35
CA GLU A 130 18.63 0.88 -0.87
C GLU A 130 18.33 -0.17 0.21
N LEU A 131 19.15 -1.21 0.33
CA LEU A 131 19.05 -2.25 1.37
C LEU A 131 19.57 -1.70 2.72
N ASP A 132 18.96 -0.62 3.19
CA ASP A 132 19.27 0.02 4.47
C ASP A 132 18.39 -0.53 5.61
N SER A 133 18.51 0.06 6.80
CA SER A 133 17.72 -0.34 7.98
C SER A 133 16.21 -0.10 7.82
N ASN A 134 15.78 0.78 6.90
CA ASN A 134 14.38 1.11 6.65
C ASN A 134 13.76 0.26 5.53
N PHE A 135 14.57 -0.37 4.69
CA PHE A 135 14.14 -1.16 3.54
C PHE A 135 13.02 -2.14 3.88
N LYS A 136 13.16 -2.86 4.99
CA LYS A 136 12.16 -3.82 5.47
C LYS A 136 10.77 -3.21 5.66
N GLU A 137 10.72 -2.07 6.33
CA GLU A 137 9.47 -1.39 6.64
C GLU A 137 8.86 -0.78 5.36
N ILE A 138 9.69 -0.25 4.46
CA ILE A 138 9.26 0.24 3.14
C ILE A 138 8.68 -0.91 2.30
N PHE A 139 9.38 -2.05 2.25
CA PHE A 139 8.97 -3.24 1.52
C PHE A 139 7.61 -3.75 2.02
N ASN A 140 7.48 -3.92 3.34
CA ASN A 140 6.25 -4.41 3.96
C ASN A 140 5.10 -3.41 3.78
N LEU A 141 5.35 -2.09 3.87
CA LEU A 141 4.33 -1.07 3.61
C LEU A 141 3.86 -1.07 2.15
N ALA A 142 4.78 -1.16 1.19
CA ALA A 142 4.44 -1.16 -0.22
C ALA A 142 3.57 -2.37 -0.58
N PHE A 143 3.95 -3.55 -0.09
CA PHE A 143 3.15 -4.76 -0.23
C PHE A 143 1.78 -4.64 0.46
N LEU A 144 1.74 -4.14 1.70
CA LEU A 144 0.49 -3.98 2.45
C LEU A 144 -0.48 -3.02 1.73
N THR A 145 0.05 -1.96 1.11
CA THR A 145 -0.75 -1.02 0.32
C THR A 145 -1.26 -1.67 -0.97
N LEU A 146 -0.44 -2.47 -1.65
CA LEU A 146 -0.88 -3.25 -2.81
C LEU A 146 -2.01 -4.21 -2.41
N VAL A 147 -1.87 -4.94 -1.31
CA VAL A 147 -2.90 -5.84 -0.78
C VAL A 147 -4.19 -5.08 -0.48
N LEU A 148 -4.12 -3.86 0.08
CA LEU A 148 -5.29 -3.01 0.29
C LEU A 148 -6.04 -2.75 -1.03
N LEU A 149 -5.31 -2.35 -2.08
CA LEU A 149 -5.90 -2.04 -3.38
C LEU A 149 -6.49 -3.28 -4.05
N VAL A 150 -5.76 -4.40 -4.04
CA VAL A 150 -6.25 -5.69 -4.51
C VAL A 150 -7.52 -6.11 -3.75
N CYS A 151 -7.57 -5.88 -2.44
CA CYS A 151 -8.79 -6.15 -1.66
C CYS A 151 -9.97 -5.28 -2.11
N ILE A 152 -9.76 -3.98 -2.30
CA ILE A 152 -10.84 -3.05 -2.67
C ILE A 152 -11.38 -3.39 -4.08
N TYR A 153 -10.51 -3.60 -5.05
CA TYR A 153 -10.91 -3.75 -6.45
C TYR A 153 -11.23 -5.19 -6.87
N GLU A 154 -10.46 -6.16 -6.39
CA GLU A 154 -10.47 -7.53 -6.95
C GLU A 154 -11.07 -8.57 -6.01
N ALA A 155 -10.97 -8.38 -4.68
CA ALA A 155 -11.44 -9.38 -3.74
C ALA A 155 -12.98 -9.46 -3.70
N PRO A 156 -13.57 -10.64 -3.46
CA PRO A 156 -15.02 -10.82 -3.35
C PRO A 156 -15.60 -10.09 -2.12
N MET A 157 -16.88 -9.68 -2.21
CA MET A 157 -17.62 -8.97 -1.16
C MET A 157 -17.45 -9.59 0.24
N ASP A 158 -17.59 -10.91 0.33
CA ASP A 158 -17.59 -11.66 1.60
C ASP A 158 -16.24 -11.63 2.34
N LEU A 159 -15.15 -11.40 1.60
CA LEU A 159 -13.79 -11.32 2.13
C LEU A 159 -13.35 -9.87 2.34
N ARG A 160 -13.78 -8.98 1.43
CA ARG A 160 -13.33 -7.59 1.34
C ARG A 160 -13.45 -6.85 2.66
N SER A 161 -14.64 -6.79 3.26
CA SER A 161 -14.86 -6.02 4.49
C SER A 161 -13.98 -6.49 5.66
N SER A 162 -13.85 -7.81 5.85
CA SER A 162 -13.04 -8.40 6.92
C SER A 162 -11.55 -8.16 6.70
N CYS A 163 -11.06 -8.34 5.47
CA CYS A 163 -9.69 -8.04 5.10
C CYS A 163 -9.36 -6.55 5.24
N LEU A 164 -10.22 -5.64 4.77
CA LEU A 164 -10.00 -4.19 4.92
C LEU A 164 -9.93 -3.76 6.39
N ASN A 165 -10.77 -4.34 7.25
CA ASN A 165 -10.71 -4.08 8.70
C ASN A 165 -9.39 -4.56 9.32
N SER A 166 -8.86 -5.69 8.88
CA SER A 166 -7.55 -6.18 9.33
C SER A 166 -6.41 -5.28 8.84
N LEU A 167 -6.39 -4.98 7.54
CA LEU A 167 -5.35 -4.18 6.87
C LEU A 167 -5.29 -2.74 7.40
N LYS A 168 -6.44 -2.12 7.72
CA LYS A 168 -6.53 -0.79 8.36
C LYS A 168 -5.58 -0.65 9.53
N ASN A 169 -5.64 -1.59 10.46
CA ASN A 169 -4.93 -1.50 11.72
C ASN A 169 -3.42 -1.58 11.50
N HIS A 170 -3.01 -2.33 10.47
CA HIS A 170 -1.62 -2.42 10.08
C HIS A 170 -1.15 -1.15 9.35
N LEU A 171 -1.95 -0.58 8.43
CA LEU A 171 -1.58 0.67 7.75
C LEU A 171 -1.52 1.87 8.70
N ALA A 172 -2.35 1.89 9.74
CA ALA A 172 -2.45 3.01 10.67
C ALA A 172 -1.41 2.97 11.82
N ASN A 173 -0.60 1.92 11.93
CA ASN A 173 0.33 1.76 13.05
C ASN A 173 1.55 2.71 12.96
N CYS A 174 2.28 2.89 14.07
CA CYS A 174 3.43 3.81 14.14
C CYS A 174 4.57 3.44 13.18
N ARG A 175 4.83 2.15 12.94
CA ARG A 175 5.89 1.69 12.04
C ARG A 175 5.54 2.02 10.59
N SER A 176 4.32 1.70 10.17
CA SER A 176 3.79 2.00 8.84
C SER A 176 3.73 3.51 8.59
N ARG A 177 3.36 4.32 9.58
CA ARG A 177 3.43 5.80 9.46
C ARG A 177 4.87 6.28 9.20
N ASN A 178 5.84 5.76 9.95
CA ASN A 178 7.25 6.11 9.72
C ASN A 178 7.76 5.60 8.36
N ALA A 179 7.43 4.35 8.01
CA ALA A 179 7.76 3.76 6.71
C ALA A 179 7.18 4.58 5.56
N THR A 180 5.96 5.12 5.73
CA THR A 180 5.32 5.92 4.68
C THR A 180 6.06 7.22 4.50
N LYS A 181 6.47 7.89 5.59
CA LYS A 181 7.32 9.08 5.52
C LYS A 181 8.63 8.82 4.76
N VAL A 182 9.28 7.68 4.99
CA VAL A 182 10.52 7.33 4.28
C VAL A 182 10.24 7.00 2.81
N LEU A 183 9.16 6.27 2.53
CA LEU A 183 8.74 5.95 1.17
C LEU A 183 8.38 7.22 0.38
N MET A 184 7.62 8.16 0.95
CA MET A 184 7.27 9.41 0.25
C MET A 184 8.50 10.26 -0.06
N LYS A 185 9.48 10.32 0.86
CA LYS A 185 10.78 10.95 0.57
C LYS A 185 11.53 10.27 -0.56
N LEU A 186 11.49 8.93 -0.62
CA LEU A 186 12.12 8.16 -1.68
C LEU A 186 11.44 8.40 -3.03
N LEU A 187 10.11 8.36 -3.07
CA LEU A 187 9.29 8.56 -4.28
C LEU A 187 9.42 10.00 -4.84
N GLY A 188 9.52 10.99 -3.96
CA GLY A 188 9.44 12.40 -4.33
C GLY A 188 8.01 12.84 -4.67
N SER A 189 7.82 14.16 -4.82
CA SER A 189 6.48 14.79 -4.89
C SER A 189 5.58 14.19 -5.97
N ASN A 190 6.11 13.99 -7.17
CA ASN A 190 5.31 13.53 -8.31
C ASN A 190 4.78 12.11 -8.10
N LEU A 191 5.63 11.18 -7.64
CA LEU A 191 5.22 9.80 -7.38
C LEU A 191 4.40 9.68 -6.10
N GLU A 192 4.67 10.51 -5.09
CA GLU A 192 3.85 10.63 -3.89
C GLU A 192 2.40 11.03 -4.25
N GLU A 193 2.22 12.06 -5.07
CA GLU A 193 0.88 12.50 -5.49
C GLU A 193 0.12 11.37 -6.22
N GLN A 194 0.79 10.65 -7.13
CA GLN A 194 0.18 9.52 -7.86
C GLN A 194 -0.13 8.33 -6.94
N TRP A 195 0.74 8.06 -5.97
CA TRP A 195 0.53 7.05 -4.94
C TRP A 195 -0.72 7.39 -4.11
N MET A 196 -0.83 8.65 -3.65
CA MET A 196 -1.97 9.11 -2.86
C MET A 196 -3.26 9.11 -3.67
N ARG A 197 -3.23 9.48 -4.96
CA ARG A 197 -4.38 9.36 -5.86
C ARG A 197 -4.87 7.92 -5.96
N SER A 198 -3.95 6.96 -6.11
CA SER A 198 -4.29 5.53 -6.21
C SER A 198 -5.03 5.04 -4.96
N ILE A 199 -4.52 5.41 -3.78
CA ILE A 199 -5.14 5.06 -2.49
C ILE A 199 -6.49 5.77 -2.32
N ASN A 200 -6.54 7.08 -2.57
CA ASN A 200 -7.75 7.88 -2.35
C ASN A 200 -8.88 7.46 -3.30
N LEU A 201 -8.57 7.14 -4.55
CA LEU A 201 -9.54 6.61 -5.50
C LEU A 201 -10.13 5.28 -5.00
N ALA A 202 -9.29 4.39 -4.47
CA ALA A 202 -9.75 3.13 -3.91
C ALA A 202 -10.64 3.34 -2.68
N ILE A 203 -10.25 4.25 -1.78
CA ILE A 203 -11.07 4.61 -0.61
C ILE A 203 -12.41 5.23 -1.04
N THR A 204 -12.43 6.10 -2.05
CA THR A 204 -13.65 6.68 -2.61
C THR A 204 -14.59 5.59 -3.12
N ASN A 205 -14.08 4.65 -3.93
CA ASN A 205 -14.87 3.55 -4.47
C ASN A 205 -15.45 2.66 -3.36
N TRP A 206 -14.64 2.36 -2.34
CA TRP A 206 -15.08 1.60 -1.18
C TRP A 206 -16.17 2.32 -0.37
N ILE A 207 -16.05 3.65 -0.17
CA ILE A 207 -17.06 4.44 0.55
C ILE A 207 -18.40 4.43 -0.21
N LEU A 208 -18.37 4.63 -1.52
CA LEU A 208 -19.57 4.59 -2.38
C LEU A 208 -20.28 3.23 -2.29
N GLU A 209 -19.52 2.14 -2.26
CA GLU A 209 -20.05 0.79 -2.13
C GLU A 209 -20.73 0.55 -0.77
N ILE A 210 -20.11 0.99 0.33
CA ILE A 210 -20.72 0.93 1.67
C ILE A 210 -22.00 1.77 1.71
N GLN A 211 -21.98 2.96 1.12
CA GLN A 211 -23.16 3.85 1.07
C GLN A 211 -24.31 3.21 0.32
N ALA A 212 -24.05 2.55 -0.81
CA ALA A 212 -25.06 1.82 -1.58
C ALA A 212 -25.67 0.63 -0.82
N SER A 213 -24.94 0.06 0.15
CA SER A 213 -25.39 -1.06 0.97
C SER A 213 -26.05 -0.66 2.31
N ASN A 214 -26.36 0.63 2.51
CA ASN A 214 -27.02 1.18 3.72
C ASN A 214 -26.29 0.89 5.04
N HIS A 215 -24.97 0.65 5.00
CA HIS A 215 -24.18 0.46 6.22
C HIS A 215 -23.63 1.80 6.72
N THR A 216 -23.55 1.96 8.06
CA THR A 216 -23.02 3.18 8.70
C THR A 216 -21.58 3.43 8.26
N ILE A 217 -21.36 4.59 7.64
CA ILE A 217 -20.07 5.02 7.12
C ILE A 217 -19.08 5.14 8.28
N ARG A 218 -18.04 4.31 8.25
CA ARG A 218 -16.81 4.61 8.99
C ARG A 218 -15.67 4.41 8.02
N THR A 219 -14.95 5.48 7.70
CA THR A 219 -13.80 5.42 6.82
C THR A 219 -12.89 4.26 7.22
N PRO A 220 -12.42 3.46 6.24
CA PRO A 220 -11.67 2.25 6.54
C PRO A 220 -10.37 2.58 7.24
N SER A 221 -9.85 3.81 7.26
CA SER A 221 -8.70 4.22 8.09
C SER A 221 -8.80 5.68 8.52
N SER A 222 -8.02 6.08 9.54
CA SER A 222 -7.73 7.51 9.75
C SER A 222 -7.06 8.04 8.49
N LEU A 223 -7.58 9.14 7.94
CA LEU A 223 -7.08 9.77 6.71
C LEU A 223 -5.55 9.89 6.71
N PHE A 224 -4.94 9.66 5.55
CA PHE A 224 -3.49 9.63 5.43
C PHE A 224 -2.90 11.04 5.66
N SER A 225 -2.03 11.14 6.66
CA SER A 225 -1.24 12.34 6.92
C SER A 225 0.12 11.94 7.45
N TYR A 226 1.13 12.72 7.10
CA TYR A 226 2.45 12.58 7.68
C TYR A 226 3.09 13.94 7.92
N SER A 227 4.02 13.97 8.87
CA SER A 227 4.77 15.18 9.20
C SER A 227 6.27 14.98 9.03
N LEU A 228 6.89 15.97 8.41
CA LEU A 228 8.32 16.12 8.26
C LEU A 228 8.78 17.18 9.26
N SER A 229 9.76 16.83 10.08
CA SER A 229 10.47 17.79 10.92
C SER A 229 11.94 17.69 10.56
N THR A 230 12.53 18.84 10.26
CA THR A 230 13.97 19.05 10.11
C THR A 230 14.35 20.29 10.90
N PHE A 231 15.64 20.55 11.11
CA PHE A 231 16.08 21.68 11.94
C PHE A 231 15.51 22.99 11.40
N GLY A 232 14.64 23.61 12.19
CA GLY A 232 13.99 24.88 11.90
C GLY A 232 12.80 24.84 10.94
N LEU A 233 12.35 23.66 10.51
CA LEU A 233 11.21 23.48 9.62
C LEU A 233 10.33 22.32 10.08
N TRP A 234 9.03 22.57 10.14
CA TRP A 234 8.01 21.55 10.34
C TRP A 234 6.99 21.65 9.21
N LYS A 235 6.86 20.59 8.42
CA LYS A 235 5.92 20.48 7.30
C LYS A 235 4.96 19.33 7.58
N VAL A 236 3.67 19.61 7.53
CA VAL A 236 2.60 18.61 7.58
C VAL A 236 2.04 18.48 6.18
N HIS A 237 1.94 17.26 5.68
CA HIS A 237 1.31 16.95 4.41
C HIS A 237 0.15 15.99 4.66
N LEU A 238 -1.04 16.33 4.16
CA LEU A 238 -2.24 15.53 4.32
C LEU A 238 -2.96 15.34 3.00
N TYR A 239 -3.55 14.17 2.84
CA TYR A 239 -4.39 13.83 1.69
C TYR A 239 -5.72 13.26 2.20
N CYS A 240 -6.82 13.72 1.62
CA CYS A 240 -8.15 13.27 2.00
C CYS A 240 -9.04 13.12 0.76
N PRO A 241 -9.71 11.96 0.57
CA PRO A 241 -10.82 11.87 -0.38
C PRO A 241 -11.93 12.85 0.01
N VAL A 242 -12.46 13.61 -0.94
CA VAL A 242 -13.51 14.60 -0.66
C VAL A 242 -14.78 13.94 -0.10
N ILE A 243 -15.12 12.75 -0.60
CA ILE A 243 -16.28 11.98 -0.12
C ILE A 243 -16.20 11.57 1.36
N ALA A 244 -15.00 11.59 1.95
CA ALA A 244 -14.77 11.27 3.35
C ALA A 244 -14.90 12.48 4.29
N MET A 245 -15.13 13.68 3.75
CA MET A 245 -15.23 14.92 4.51
C MET A 245 -16.67 15.22 4.95
N ASP A 246 -16.84 15.70 6.17
CA ASP A 246 -18.13 16.17 6.66
C ASP A 246 -18.50 17.52 6.03
N THR A 247 -19.76 17.66 5.62
CA THR A 247 -20.30 18.91 5.10
C THR A 247 -20.77 19.79 6.27
N VAL A 248 -20.07 20.89 6.53
CA VAL A 248 -20.35 21.75 7.70
C VAL A 248 -21.56 22.66 7.50
N ASN A 249 -21.81 23.15 6.26
CA ASN A 249 -22.90 24.07 5.96
C ASN A 249 -23.52 23.74 4.58
N SER A 250 -24.63 23.00 4.52
CA SER A 250 -25.40 22.82 3.28
C SER A 250 -26.66 23.71 3.30
N THR A 251 -26.55 24.95 2.87
CA THR A 251 -27.69 25.90 2.87
C THR A 251 -28.46 25.98 1.55
N HIS A 252 -28.19 25.12 0.57
CA HIS A 252 -28.78 25.25 -0.77
C HIS A 252 -29.24 23.91 -1.39
N SER A 253 -30.10 24.06 -2.40
CA SER A 253 -30.74 23.03 -3.25
C SER A 253 -29.82 21.86 -3.60
N PRO A 254 -30.37 20.65 -3.83
CA PRO A 254 -29.56 19.47 -4.15
C PRO A 254 -28.57 19.79 -5.28
N PRO A 255 -27.27 19.51 -5.10
CA PRO A 255 -26.28 19.76 -6.13
C PRO A 255 -26.60 18.95 -7.38
N ASP A 256 -26.21 19.47 -8.56
CA ASP A 256 -26.25 18.71 -9.81
C ASP A 256 -25.56 17.35 -9.60
N GLU A 257 -26.25 16.26 -9.91
CA GLU A 257 -25.75 14.89 -9.73
C GLU A 257 -24.42 14.67 -10.45
N ARG A 258 -24.20 15.33 -11.60
CA ARG A 258 -22.94 15.25 -12.34
C ARG A 258 -21.80 15.95 -11.61
N LEU A 259 -22.09 17.10 -10.99
CA LEU A 259 -21.13 17.83 -10.17
C LEU A 259 -20.79 17.04 -8.91
N LEU A 260 -21.80 16.49 -8.23
CA LEU A 260 -21.61 15.66 -7.04
C LEU A 260 -20.77 14.42 -7.35
N PHE A 261 -21.10 13.72 -8.45
CA PHE A 261 -20.30 12.60 -8.92
C PHE A 261 -18.85 13.01 -9.16
N SER A 262 -18.61 14.10 -9.90
CA SER A 262 -17.25 14.58 -10.16
C SER A 262 -16.49 14.92 -8.87
N LEU A 263 -17.12 15.63 -7.95
CA LEU A 263 -16.52 16.03 -6.67
C LEU A 263 -16.14 14.83 -5.78
N ASN A 264 -16.95 13.76 -5.77
CA ASN A 264 -16.66 12.56 -4.98
C ASN A 264 -15.32 11.90 -5.36
N TYR A 265 -14.89 12.05 -6.63
CA TYR A 265 -13.63 11.51 -7.15
C TYR A 265 -12.44 12.47 -7.02
N HIS A 266 -12.61 13.65 -6.40
CA HIS A 266 -11.51 14.54 -6.08
C HIS A 266 -10.83 14.18 -4.74
N GLN A 267 -9.58 14.61 -4.61
CA GLN A 267 -8.83 14.56 -3.35
C GLN A 267 -8.43 15.98 -2.93
N LEU A 268 -8.48 16.24 -1.63
CA LEU A 268 -7.86 17.39 -0.99
C LEU A 268 -6.38 17.07 -0.70
N GLU A 269 -5.50 17.97 -1.11
CA GLU A 269 -4.10 18.02 -0.68
C GLU A 269 -3.91 19.26 0.19
N GLY A 270 -3.42 19.07 1.41
CA GLY A 270 -3.16 20.16 2.35
C GLY A 270 -1.70 20.16 2.80
N VAL A 271 -1.04 21.31 2.66
CA VAL A 271 0.37 21.48 3.03
C VAL A 271 0.49 22.61 4.04
N ILE A 272 0.77 22.26 5.29
CA ILE A 272 0.99 23.26 6.35
C ILE A 272 2.48 23.32 6.66
N GLN A 273 3.08 24.50 6.54
CA GLN A 273 4.50 24.71 6.77
C GLN A 273 4.75 25.75 7.87
N PHE A 274 5.51 25.33 8.88
CA PHE A 274 5.96 26.14 9.99
C PHE A 274 7.49 26.22 10.01
N ASN A 275 8.04 27.42 9.98
CA ASN A 275 9.43 27.66 10.31
C ASN A 275 9.54 27.87 11.83
N TYR A 276 10.47 27.21 12.49
CA TYR A 276 10.68 27.42 13.93
C TYR A 276 12.15 27.72 14.25
N ARG A 277 12.39 28.51 15.28
CA ARG A 277 13.72 28.70 15.85
C ARG A 277 13.66 28.55 17.36
N VAL A 278 14.65 27.87 17.92
CA VAL A 278 14.80 27.71 19.37
C VAL A 278 15.95 28.61 19.81
N LEU A 279 15.65 29.61 20.64
CA LEU A 279 16.65 30.49 21.24
C LEU A 279 16.86 30.03 22.68
N LYS A 280 18.09 29.68 23.00
CA LYS A 280 18.45 29.26 24.35
C LYS A 280 18.75 30.50 25.20
N GLN A 281 17.94 30.73 26.22
CA GLN A 281 18.21 31.72 27.26
C GLN A 281 18.84 31.05 28.48
N GLN A 282 19.24 31.83 29.48
CA GLN A 282 19.89 31.29 30.70
C GLN A 282 18.98 30.32 31.47
N ASN A 283 17.69 30.61 31.59
CA ASN A 283 16.75 29.83 32.43
C ASN A 283 15.57 29.23 31.65
N TRP A 284 15.43 29.50 30.35
CA TRP A 284 14.34 28.98 29.53
C TRP A 284 14.72 28.89 28.04
N LEU A 285 13.83 28.32 27.24
CA LEU A 285 13.95 28.22 25.79
C LEU A 285 12.83 29.04 25.15
N ASP A 286 13.16 30.00 24.29
CA ASP A 286 12.16 30.68 23.46
C ASP A 286 11.99 29.89 22.17
N VAL A 287 10.77 29.45 21.88
CA VAL A 287 10.42 28.81 20.61
C VAL A 287 9.61 29.81 19.80
N VAL A 288 10.21 30.34 18.73
CA VAL A 288 9.52 31.23 17.79
C VAL A 288 9.07 30.39 16.61
N VAL A 289 7.77 30.42 16.31
CA VAL A 289 7.17 29.74 15.17
C VAL A 289 6.63 30.78 14.20
N ASN A 290 6.95 30.63 12.93
CA ASN A 290 6.43 31.45 11.85
C ASN A 290 5.71 30.54 10.85
N THR A 291 4.47 30.88 10.51
CA THR A 291 3.69 30.19 9.48
C THR A 291 4.10 30.71 8.12
N ASP A 292 4.60 29.82 7.27
CA ASP A 292 5.11 30.18 5.94
C ASP A 292 4.06 29.93 4.86
N ASN A 293 3.32 28.83 4.98
CA ASN A 293 2.29 28.44 4.02
C ASN A 293 1.21 27.57 4.70
N ILE A 294 -0.06 27.77 4.32
CA ILE A 294 -1.23 26.97 4.72
C ILE A 294 -2.01 26.59 3.46
#